data_AF-A0A3N5L9V6-F1
#
_entry.id   AF-A0A3N5L9V6-F1
#
_cell.length_a   1.000
_cell.length_b   1.000
_cell.length_c   1.000
_cell.angle_alpha   90.00
_cell.angle_beta   90.00
_cell.angle_gamma   90.00
#
_symmetry.space_group_name_H-M   'P 1'
#
loop_
_entity.id
_entity.type
_entity.pdbx_description
1 polymer ?
#
loop_
_entity_poly.entity_id
_entity_poly.type
_entity_poly.pdbx_seq_one_letter_code
_entity_poly.pdbx_strand_id
1 'polypeptide(L)'
;MSLGVYSKETNMRRVPVLFLALSLMLAVGALNAQDTRTTVFPQLGVGGGWSCDFFVTNQGLRAVSGVKLSFFDDAANALVVQAADLGSASNFQFNLQPGETKVIRVTGGSSVVAGYATLVGPYLSTVRATMVVRLGSGGQTSTQLGVSEQYPFTHFSFAAEQRSSAGVSTGLALVNVTLGTATPAAQDLVITAIDNAGVVKGTKILTLAAGAHTSLFLNDARLFPGLDNFVGTVVVSGSHHMGLLALRLENAALGAVSINEGAVLSPFMVTQTATSETEANDTLETANAIANLPAALSGVISTKEDQDHFRVTLRKGDVVTILVEAEALPGGSELDSEVFLLNSSGATVATNDQNGLGGPLSSETNLPQNDSFVRTVVPADGTYYIRIWDWAYEFGGAAFVYKLHITTQAP
;
A
#
# COMPACT_ATOMS: atom_id res chain seq x y z
N MET A 1 9.61 -81.59 31.00
CA MET A 1 9.48 -80.39 31.85
C MET A 1 8.35 -79.56 31.29
N SER A 2 7.29 -79.33 32.07
CA SER A 2 6.07 -78.63 31.65
C SER A 2 5.47 -77.86 32.84
N LEU A 3 4.67 -76.83 32.47
CA LEU A 3 3.62 -76.08 33.19
C LEU A 3 3.98 -74.75 33.89
N GLY A 4 3.49 -73.65 33.27
CA GLY A 4 2.60 -72.53 33.74
C GLY A 4 2.59 -72.04 35.21
N VAL A 5 2.03 -70.89 35.64
CA VAL A 5 1.40 -69.65 35.11
C VAL A 5 1.38 -68.59 36.27
N TYR A 6 1.20 -67.29 35.95
CA TYR A 6 0.44 -66.21 36.67
C TYR A 6 1.15 -64.98 37.31
N SER A 7 0.94 -63.82 36.64
CA SER A 7 0.46 -62.47 37.07
C SER A 7 1.24 -61.53 38.02
N LYS A 8 1.42 -60.27 37.55
CA LYS A 8 0.80 -59.08 38.18
C LYS A 8 0.81 -57.85 37.27
N GLU A 9 -0.39 -57.30 37.03
CA GLU A 9 -0.66 -56.00 36.39
C GLU A 9 -0.20 -54.82 37.26
N THR A 10 0.21 -53.70 36.63
CA THR A 10 0.46 -52.42 37.31
C THR A 10 -0.34 -51.28 36.66
N ASN A 11 -1.03 -50.54 37.51
CA ASN A 11 -1.95 -49.42 37.26
C ASN A 11 -1.38 -48.31 36.35
N MET A 12 -2.06 -48.05 35.22
CA MET A 12 -2.03 -46.75 34.53
C MET A 12 -3.00 -45.78 35.21
N ARG A 13 -2.46 -44.77 35.92
CA ARG A 13 -3.24 -43.60 36.38
C ARG A 13 -3.62 -42.74 35.17
N ARG A 14 -4.92 -42.68 34.88
CA ARG A 14 -5.54 -41.75 33.92
C ARG A 14 -5.35 -40.32 34.44
N VAL A 15 -4.63 -39.50 33.68
CA VAL A 15 -4.62 -38.03 33.86
C VAL A 15 -5.95 -37.50 33.33
N PRO A 16 -6.68 -36.64 34.08
CA PRO A 16 -8.02 -36.22 33.69
C PRO A 16 -7.94 -35.18 32.55
N VAL A 17 -8.62 -35.48 31.45
CA VAL A 17 -8.80 -34.67 30.21
C VAL A 17 -9.56 -33.35 30.47
N LEU A 18 -9.78 -32.94 31.72
CA LEU A 18 -10.66 -31.83 32.08
C LEU A 18 -9.98 -30.46 32.22
N PHE A 19 -8.66 -30.36 32.08
CA PHE A 19 -7.93 -29.08 32.19
C PHE A 19 -7.51 -28.45 30.86
N LEU A 20 -7.65 -29.17 29.73
CA LEU A 20 -7.36 -28.64 28.38
C LEU A 20 -8.58 -27.97 27.71
N ALA A 21 -9.79 -28.20 28.25
CA ALA A 21 -11.03 -27.65 27.71
C ALA A 21 -11.41 -26.28 28.32
N LEU A 22 -10.79 -25.86 29.43
CA LEU A 22 -11.15 -24.62 30.13
C LEU A 22 -10.25 -23.42 29.75
N SER A 23 -9.05 -23.66 29.22
CA SER A 23 -8.21 -22.62 28.61
C SER A 23 -8.64 -22.25 27.18
N LEU A 24 -9.42 -23.10 26.52
CA LEU A 24 -10.02 -22.80 25.21
C LEU A 24 -11.36 -22.05 25.30
N MET A 25 -11.96 -21.93 26.50
CA MET A 25 -13.24 -21.24 26.72
C MET A 25 -13.14 -19.91 27.49
N LEU A 26 -11.94 -19.50 27.90
CA LEU A 26 -11.70 -18.17 28.51
C LEU A 26 -11.04 -17.16 27.56
N ALA A 27 -10.89 -17.51 26.28
CA ALA A 27 -10.53 -16.60 25.19
C ALA A 27 -11.72 -16.25 24.27
N VAL A 28 -12.97 -16.43 24.73
CA VAL A 28 -14.18 -16.00 23.99
C VAL A 28 -14.74 -14.68 24.56
N GLY A 29 -13.85 -13.89 25.18
CA GLY A 29 -14.18 -12.67 25.91
C GLY A 29 -13.39 -11.45 25.48
N ALA A 30 -12.85 -11.41 24.27
CA ALA A 30 -12.39 -10.22 23.55
C ALA A 30 -12.02 -10.66 22.12
N LEU A 31 -12.28 -9.80 21.12
CA LEU A 31 -12.08 -10.00 19.68
C LEU A 31 -13.27 -10.63 18.92
N ASN A 32 -14.38 -9.88 18.87
CA ASN A 32 -15.21 -9.82 17.65
C ASN A 32 -14.75 -8.61 16.80
N ALA A 33 -13.44 -8.47 16.59
CA ALA A 33 -12.98 -7.70 15.44
C ALA A 33 -13.13 -8.65 14.26
N GLN A 34 -14.29 -8.62 13.60
CA GLN A 34 -14.43 -9.32 12.33
C GLN A 34 -13.37 -8.75 11.39
N ASP A 35 -12.46 -9.58 10.87
CA ASP A 35 -11.48 -9.10 9.88
C ASP A 35 -12.25 -8.46 8.72
N THR A 36 -11.93 -7.20 8.45
CA THR A 36 -12.56 -6.43 7.39
C THR A 36 -11.56 -6.11 6.29
N ARG A 37 -12.03 -6.15 5.05
CA ARG A 37 -11.36 -5.53 3.92
C ARG A 37 -11.81 -4.09 3.82
N THR A 38 -10.87 -3.16 3.62
CA THR A 38 -11.20 -1.79 3.24
C THR A 38 -10.52 -1.42 1.93
N THR A 39 -11.29 -0.83 1.03
CA THR A 39 -10.81 -0.26 -0.24
C THR A 39 -11.23 1.20 -0.33
N VAL A 40 -10.62 1.94 -1.25
CA VAL A 40 -10.78 3.38 -1.39
C VAL A 40 -11.17 3.76 -2.82
N PHE A 41 -11.97 4.81 -2.95
CA PHE A 41 -12.20 5.57 -4.17
C PHE A 41 -11.50 6.92 -4.01
N PRO A 42 -10.29 7.10 -4.56
CA PRO A 42 -9.38 8.17 -4.14
C PRO A 42 -9.84 9.59 -4.50
N GLN A 43 -10.89 9.74 -5.29
CA GLN A 43 -11.46 11.04 -5.65
C GLN A 43 -12.96 10.89 -5.83
N LEU A 44 -13.73 11.73 -5.18
CA LEU A 44 -15.13 11.99 -5.48
C LEU A 44 -15.37 13.49 -5.63
N GLY A 45 -16.52 13.84 -6.21
CA GLY A 45 -17.04 15.21 -6.22
C GLY A 45 -18.56 15.17 -6.12
N VAL A 46 -19.13 15.95 -5.21
CA VAL A 46 -20.58 16.05 -5.03
C VAL A 46 -21.02 17.50 -4.86
N GLY A 47 -22.22 17.82 -5.36
CA GLY A 47 -22.77 19.17 -5.30
C GLY A 47 -22.31 20.06 -6.46
N GLY A 48 -22.93 21.22 -6.63
CA GLY A 48 -22.64 22.13 -7.76
C GLY A 48 -22.79 21.48 -9.14
N GLY A 49 -23.72 20.52 -9.27
CA GLY A 49 -23.92 19.71 -10.47
C GLY A 49 -23.11 18.41 -10.53
N TRP A 50 -22.20 18.19 -9.57
CA TRP A 50 -21.49 16.91 -9.44
C TRP A 50 -22.28 15.88 -8.63
N SER A 51 -22.17 14.63 -9.05
CA SER A 51 -22.72 13.45 -8.39
C SER A 51 -21.81 12.25 -8.61
N CYS A 52 -21.94 11.24 -7.74
CA CYS A 52 -21.20 9.98 -7.89
C CYS A 52 -22.18 8.80 -7.87
N ASP A 53 -22.05 7.90 -8.84
CA ASP A 53 -22.81 6.65 -8.93
C ASP A 53 -21.95 5.49 -8.49
N PHE A 54 -22.28 4.88 -7.35
CA PHE A 54 -21.62 3.67 -6.88
C PHE A 54 -22.39 2.44 -7.34
N PHE A 55 -21.72 1.52 -8.01
CA PHE A 55 -22.24 0.21 -8.40
C PHE A 55 -21.55 -0.82 -7.51
N VAL A 56 -22.24 -1.30 -6.48
CA VAL A 56 -21.66 -2.23 -5.50
C VAL A 56 -22.27 -3.62 -5.73
N THR A 57 -21.45 -4.55 -6.21
CA THR A 57 -21.88 -5.87 -6.65
C THR A 57 -21.33 -6.95 -5.74
N ASN A 58 -22.19 -7.85 -5.26
CA ASN A 58 -21.73 -9.10 -4.67
C ASN A 58 -21.53 -10.15 -5.77
N GLN A 59 -20.28 -10.43 -6.12
CA GLN A 59 -19.93 -11.40 -7.18
C GLN A 59 -19.92 -12.86 -6.68
N GLY A 60 -20.20 -13.08 -5.40
CA GLY A 60 -20.09 -14.39 -4.77
C GLY A 60 -21.38 -15.18 -4.78
N LEU A 61 -21.27 -16.41 -4.28
CA LEU A 61 -22.37 -17.38 -4.20
C LEU A 61 -23.19 -17.27 -2.90
N ARG A 62 -22.79 -16.38 -1.98
CA ARG A 62 -23.40 -16.24 -0.64
C ARG A 62 -23.75 -14.78 -0.37
N ALA A 63 -24.81 -14.57 0.43
CA ALA A 63 -25.16 -13.24 0.88
C ALA A 63 -24.04 -12.65 1.74
N VAL A 64 -23.80 -11.36 1.58
CA VAL A 64 -22.80 -10.60 2.35
C VAL A 64 -23.53 -9.56 3.16
N SER A 65 -23.30 -9.58 4.48
CA SER A 65 -23.86 -8.61 5.41
C SER A 65 -22.81 -7.60 5.85
N GLY A 66 -23.26 -6.39 6.20
CA GLY A 66 -22.39 -5.37 6.80
C GLY A 66 -21.43 -4.68 5.83
N VAL A 67 -21.80 -4.59 4.54
CA VAL A 67 -21.08 -3.73 3.60
C VAL A 67 -21.32 -2.28 3.99
N LYS A 68 -20.27 -1.49 4.12
CA LYS A 68 -20.33 -0.08 4.54
C LYS A 68 -19.60 0.81 3.54
N LEU A 69 -20.33 1.75 2.94
CA LEU A 69 -19.79 2.80 2.08
C LEU A 69 -19.71 4.09 2.90
N SER A 70 -18.54 4.71 3.04
CA SER A 70 -18.33 5.93 3.84
C SER A 70 -17.73 7.05 2.99
N PHE A 71 -18.03 8.31 3.33
CA PHE A 71 -17.64 9.49 2.55
C PHE A 71 -16.91 10.51 3.42
N PHE A 72 -15.86 11.10 2.88
CA PHE A 72 -15.01 12.05 3.56
C PHE A 72 -14.69 13.23 2.65
N ASP A 73 -14.52 14.42 3.22
CA ASP A 73 -14.01 15.60 2.51
C ASP A 73 -12.48 15.62 2.48
N ASP A 74 -11.89 16.64 1.83
CA ASP A 74 -10.43 16.83 1.75
C ASP A 74 -9.73 16.85 3.12
N ALA A 75 -10.41 17.34 4.16
CA ALA A 75 -9.88 17.44 5.51
C ALA A 75 -10.19 16.20 6.37
N ALA A 76 -10.63 15.10 5.75
CA ALA A 76 -11.02 13.85 6.40
C ALA A 76 -12.27 13.95 7.28
N ASN A 77 -13.04 15.03 7.20
CA ASN A 77 -14.30 15.11 7.93
C ASN A 77 -15.35 14.23 7.25
N ALA A 78 -16.24 13.67 8.05
CA ALA A 78 -17.37 12.90 7.54
C ALA A 78 -18.24 13.78 6.62
N LEU A 79 -18.27 13.45 5.32
CA LEU A 79 -19.00 14.21 4.31
C LEU A 79 -20.43 13.71 4.22
N VAL A 80 -21.41 14.52 4.63
CA VAL A 80 -22.83 14.18 4.48
C VAL A 80 -23.24 14.30 3.02
N VAL A 81 -23.63 13.17 2.43
CA VAL A 81 -24.16 13.09 1.06
C VAL A 81 -25.64 12.72 1.07
N GLN A 82 -26.33 12.98 -0.03
CA GLN A 82 -27.74 12.63 -0.22
C GLN A 82 -27.87 11.48 -1.21
N ALA A 83 -28.66 10.47 -0.87
CA ALA A 83 -29.05 9.39 -1.77
C ALA A 83 -30.56 9.17 -1.70
N ALA A 84 -31.21 9.01 -2.85
CA ALA A 84 -32.68 8.96 -2.95
C ALA A 84 -33.30 7.88 -2.04
N ASP A 85 -32.70 6.68 -2.02
CA ASP A 85 -33.24 5.51 -1.32
C ASP A 85 -32.66 5.31 0.09
N LEU A 86 -31.64 6.09 0.48
CA LEU A 86 -30.90 5.91 1.73
C LEU A 86 -30.89 7.16 2.62
N GLY A 87 -31.46 8.28 2.15
CA GLY A 87 -31.52 9.53 2.87
C GLY A 87 -30.19 10.29 2.86
N SER A 88 -29.96 11.09 3.91
CA SER A 88 -28.74 11.90 4.08
C SER A 88 -27.87 11.33 5.18
N ALA A 89 -26.65 10.92 4.85
CA ALA A 89 -25.68 10.39 5.80
C ALA A 89 -24.26 10.52 5.26
N SER A 90 -23.26 10.38 6.13
CA SER A 90 -21.84 10.26 5.75
C SER A 90 -21.37 8.83 5.55
N ASN A 91 -22.25 7.86 5.80
CA ASN A 91 -22.03 6.46 5.47
C ASN A 91 -23.36 5.74 5.29
N PHE A 92 -23.35 4.67 4.49
CA PHE A 92 -24.47 3.77 4.29
C PHE A 92 -24.04 2.33 4.56
N GLN A 93 -24.78 1.64 5.41
CA GLN A 93 -24.58 0.22 5.68
C GLN A 93 -25.72 -0.60 5.05
N PHE A 94 -25.38 -1.68 4.36
CA PHE A 94 -26.34 -2.54 3.69
C PHE A 94 -25.82 -3.97 3.53
N ASN A 95 -26.74 -4.86 3.18
CA ASN A 95 -26.46 -6.25 2.83
C ASN A 95 -26.67 -6.44 1.33
N LEU A 96 -26.04 -7.46 0.75
CA LEU A 96 -26.17 -7.83 -0.65
C LEU A 96 -26.43 -9.33 -0.78
N GLN A 97 -27.44 -9.71 -1.55
CA GLN A 97 -27.67 -11.08 -1.99
C GLN A 97 -26.62 -11.52 -3.02
N PRO A 98 -26.42 -12.83 -3.25
CA PRO A 98 -25.57 -13.33 -4.34
C PRO A 98 -25.97 -12.72 -5.70
N GLY A 99 -25.01 -12.15 -6.43
CA GLY A 99 -25.24 -11.52 -7.75
C GLY A 99 -25.95 -10.16 -7.70
N GLU A 100 -26.37 -9.67 -6.53
CA GLU A 100 -27.01 -8.37 -6.41
C GLU A 100 -26.02 -7.24 -6.69
N THR A 101 -26.46 -6.27 -7.49
CA THR A 101 -25.79 -4.98 -7.64
C THR A 101 -26.68 -3.89 -7.05
N LYS A 102 -26.18 -3.23 -6.00
CA LYS A 102 -26.82 -2.04 -5.44
C LYS A 102 -26.22 -0.80 -6.08
N VAL A 103 -27.08 0.01 -6.70
CA VAL A 103 -26.70 1.29 -7.31
C VAL A 103 -27.04 2.41 -6.33
N ILE A 104 -26.04 3.18 -5.93
CA ILE A 104 -26.19 4.28 -4.98
C ILE A 104 -25.69 5.55 -5.65
N ARG A 105 -26.63 6.40 -6.09
CA ARG A 105 -26.30 7.74 -6.56
C ARG A 105 -26.23 8.67 -5.36
N VAL A 106 -25.08 9.31 -5.17
CA VAL A 106 -24.87 10.32 -4.15
C VAL A 106 -24.75 11.72 -4.76
N THR A 107 -25.41 12.68 -4.14
CA THR A 107 -25.41 14.10 -4.51
C THR A 107 -25.03 14.97 -3.32
N GLY A 108 -24.70 16.22 -3.59
CA GLY A 108 -24.38 17.24 -2.59
C GLY A 108 -25.26 18.48 -2.71
N GLY A 109 -24.89 19.53 -1.99
CA GLY A 109 -25.57 20.83 -2.04
C GLY A 109 -25.29 21.63 -3.32
N SER A 110 -25.54 22.94 -3.26
CA SER A 110 -25.29 23.86 -4.38
C SER A 110 -23.81 24.10 -4.68
N SER A 111 -22.92 23.87 -3.71
CA SER A 111 -21.47 24.01 -3.87
C SER A 111 -20.82 22.64 -4.03
N VAL A 112 -19.74 22.59 -4.81
CA VAL A 112 -18.95 21.37 -4.99
C VAL A 112 -18.14 21.11 -3.73
N VAL A 113 -18.14 19.87 -3.27
CA VAL A 113 -17.24 19.35 -2.24
C VAL A 113 -16.47 18.17 -2.83
N ALA A 114 -15.14 18.24 -2.74
CA ALA A 114 -14.24 17.16 -3.11
C ALA A 114 -13.88 16.32 -1.89
N GLY A 115 -13.38 15.11 -2.15
CA GLY A 115 -12.94 14.20 -1.12
C GLY A 115 -12.77 12.79 -1.66
N TYR A 116 -13.04 11.79 -0.83
CA TYR A 116 -12.91 10.38 -1.19
C TYR A 116 -13.97 9.52 -0.50
N ALA A 117 -14.13 8.29 -0.96
CA ALA A 117 -15.00 7.30 -0.32
C ALA A 117 -14.23 6.03 0.04
N THR A 118 -14.72 5.30 1.03
CA THR A 118 -14.21 3.97 1.38
C THR A 118 -15.32 2.93 1.33
N LEU A 119 -14.97 1.72 0.89
CA LEU A 119 -15.85 0.56 0.96
C LEU A 119 -15.24 -0.45 1.93
N VAL A 120 -15.98 -0.73 3.00
CA VAL A 120 -15.61 -1.73 4.01
C VAL A 120 -16.55 -2.92 3.87
N GLY A 121 -15.98 -4.12 3.84
CA GLY A 121 -16.72 -5.37 3.90
C GLY A 121 -15.96 -6.44 4.67
N PRO A 122 -16.52 -7.64 4.83
CA PRO A 122 -15.79 -8.78 5.39
C PRO A 122 -14.48 -9.04 4.63
N TYR A 123 -13.42 -9.50 5.30
CA TYR A 123 -12.08 -9.68 4.71
C TYR A 123 -12.09 -10.49 3.40
N LEU A 124 -12.70 -11.67 3.41
CA LEU A 124 -12.83 -12.55 2.24
C LEU A 124 -14.10 -12.26 1.40
N SER A 125 -14.56 -11.01 1.41
CA SER A 125 -15.78 -10.65 0.68
C SER A 125 -15.57 -10.62 -0.83
N THR A 126 -16.52 -11.21 -1.54
CA THR A 126 -16.67 -11.16 -3.00
C THR A 126 -17.36 -9.88 -3.48
N VAL A 127 -17.61 -8.92 -2.58
CA VAL A 127 -18.14 -7.62 -2.98
C VAL A 127 -17.06 -6.84 -3.71
N ARG A 128 -17.41 -6.27 -4.86
CA ARG A 128 -16.60 -5.34 -5.65
C ARG A 128 -17.43 -4.14 -6.06
N ALA A 129 -16.78 -3.02 -6.32
CA ALA A 129 -17.48 -1.82 -6.69
C ALA A 129 -16.75 -0.99 -7.76
N THR A 130 -17.53 -0.15 -8.42
CA THR A 130 -17.02 0.90 -9.31
C THR A 130 -17.80 2.17 -9.00
N MET A 131 -17.12 3.31 -9.04
CA MET A 131 -17.75 4.61 -8.92
C MET A 131 -17.71 5.32 -10.28
N VAL A 132 -18.77 6.02 -10.63
CA VAL A 132 -18.78 6.92 -11.78
C VAL A 132 -19.02 8.34 -11.28
N VAL A 133 -18.01 9.20 -11.40
CA VAL A 133 -18.13 10.64 -11.14
C VAL A 133 -18.79 11.30 -12.34
N ARG A 134 -19.77 12.16 -12.10
CA ARG A 134 -20.56 12.79 -13.17
C ARG A 134 -20.75 14.27 -12.88
N LEU A 135 -20.55 15.09 -13.90
CA LEU A 135 -21.00 16.47 -13.91
C LEU A 135 -22.22 16.57 -14.83
N GLY A 136 -23.32 17.08 -14.30
CA GLY A 136 -24.52 17.32 -15.08
C GLY A 136 -25.46 18.32 -14.43
N SER A 137 -26.19 19.06 -15.26
CA SER A 137 -27.25 19.97 -14.83
C SER A 137 -28.51 19.71 -15.64
N GLY A 138 -29.68 19.74 -15.00
CA GLY A 138 -30.97 19.62 -15.72
C GLY A 138 -31.18 18.28 -16.43
N GLY A 139 -30.60 17.19 -15.92
CA GLY A 139 -30.78 15.83 -16.47
C GLY A 139 -29.85 15.46 -17.63
N GLN A 140 -28.96 16.36 -18.06
CA GLN A 140 -27.92 16.07 -19.06
C GLN A 140 -26.55 15.88 -18.40
N THR A 141 -25.84 14.83 -18.78
CA THR A 141 -24.46 14.58 -18.36
C THR A 141 -23.51 15.33 -19.29
N SER A 142 -22.75 16.29 -18.76
CA SER A 142 -21.73 17.01 -19.52
C SER A 142 -20.41 16.25 -19.57
N THR A 143 -20.06 15.55 -18.49
CA THR A 143 -18.89 14.66 -18.45
C THR A 143 -19.10 13.59 -17.41
N GLN A 144 -18.45 12.44 -17.61
CA GLN A 144 -18.44 11.36 -16.64
C GLN A 144 -17.13 10.58 -16.71
N LEU A 145 -16.75 9.99 -15.59
CA LEU A 145 -15.51 9.27 -15.45
C LEU A 145 -15.68 8.10 -14.47
N GLY A 146 -15.20 6.91 -14.87
CA GLY A 146 -15.09 5.77 -13.97
C GLY A 146 -13.89 5.92 -13.03
N VAL A 147 -14.10 5.65 -11.76
CA VAL A 147 -13.08 5.54 -10.72
C VAL A 147 -13.22 4.13 -10.13
N SER A 148 -12.17 3.33 -10.29
CA SER A 148 -12.13 1.96 -9.80
C SER A 148 -11.98 1.92 -8.28
N GLU A 149 -12.53 0.86 -7.67
CA GLU A 149 -12.19 0.48 -6.30
C GLU A 149 -10.70 0.13 -6.24
N GLN A 150 -9.97 0.72 -5.29
CA GLN A 150 -8.54 0.52 -5.14
C GLN A 150 -8.20 -0.11 -3.78
N TYR A 151 -7.28 -1.07 -3.79
CA TYR A 151 -6.58 -1.49 -2.57
C TYR A 151 -5.47 -0.48 -2.27
N PRO A 152 -5.47 0.13 -1.08
CA PRO A 152 -4.39 1.03 -0.70
C PRO A 152 -3.04 0.33 -0.68
N PHE A 153 -2.01 1.02 -1.17
CA PHE A 153 -0.65 0.49 -1.24
C PHE A 153 0.37 1.57 -0.88
N THR A 154 1.62 1.20 -0.59
CA THR A 154 2.68 2.15 -0.19
C THR A 154 3.30 2.89 -1.36
N HIS A 155 3.05 2.45 -2.60
CA HIS A 155 3.63 3.05 -3.78
C HIS A 155 2.84 2.75 -5.06
N PHE A 156 2.82 3.71 -5.99
CA PHE A 156 2.14 3.58 -7.27
C PHE A 156 2.97 4.22 -8.38
N SER A 157 2.70 3.80 -9.62
CA SER A 157 3.19 4.51 -10.80
C SER A 157 2.10 4.69 -11.86
N PHE A 158 2.20 5.77 -12.64
CA PHE A 158 1.26 6.05 -13.72
C PHE A 158 1.91 6.89 -14.82
N ALA A 159 1.43 6.71 -16.05
CA ALA A 159 1.87 7.53 -17.18
C ALA A 159 1.38 8.97 -17.03
N ALA A 160 2.17 9.93 -17.45
CA ALA A 160 1.86 11.33 -17.31
C ALA A 160 2.31 12.14 -18.53
N GLU A 161 1.49 13.13 -18.87
CA GLU A 161 1.76 14.10 -19.93
C GLU A 161 1.37 15.50 -19.45
N GLN A 162 2.30 16.45 -19.58
CA GLN A 162 2.05 17.86 -19.33
C GLN A 162 2.51 18.64 -20.55
N ARG A 163 1.56 19.17 -21.32
CA ARG A 163 1.82 19.95 -22.52
C ARG A 163 0.79 21.05 -22.69
N SER A 164 1.12 22.23 -22.20
CA SER A 164 0.27 23.42 -22.18
C SER A 164 -0.11 23.87 -23.59
N SER A 165 0.82 23.78 -24.55
CA SER A 165 0.57 24.12 -25.95
C SER A 165 -0.46 23.22 -26.65
N ALA A 166 -0.69 22.02 -26.14
CA ALA A 166 -1.69 21.07 -26.63
C ALA A 166 -2.93 20.97 -25.72
N GLY A 167 -2.99 21.78 -24.65
CA GLY A 167 -4.05 21.71 -23.65
C GLY A 167 -4.07 20.41 -22.85
N VAL A 168 -2.95 19.69 -22.75
CA VAL A 168 -2.84 18.42 -22.02
C VAL A 168 -2.27 18.65 -20.63
N SER A 169 -2.93 18.11 -19.61
CA SER A 169 -2.44 18.09 -18.24
C SER A 169 -2.77 16.78 -17.56
N THR A 170 -1.85 16.31 -16.71
CA THR A 170 -2.12 15.19 -15.81
C THR A 170 -2.43 15.73 -14.42
N GLY A 171 -3.54 15.28 -13.86
CA GLY A 171 -3.90 15.49 -12.46
C GLY A 171 -3.76 14.21 -11.66
N LEU A 172 -3.60 14.34 -10.36
CA LEU A 172 -3.65 13.24 -9.41
C LEU A 172 -4.48 13.62 -8.19
N ALA A 173 -5.11 12.62 -7.60
CA ALA A 173 -5.74 12.68 -6.30
C ALA A 173 -5.06 11.67 -5.36
N LEU A 174 -4.80 12.09 -4.14
CA LEU A 174 -4.07 11.33 -3.13
C LEU A 174 -4.87 11.31 -1.83
N VAL A 175 -4.90 10.16 -1.17
CA VAL A 175 -5.54 9.99 0.14
C VAL A 175 -4.57 9.30 1.09
N ASN A 176 -4.26 9.92 2.23
CA ASN A 176 -3.58 9.25 3.33
C ASN A 176 -4.61 8.40 4.10
N VAL A 177 -4.90 7.22 3.59
CA VAL A 177 -5.88 6.32 4.18
C VAL A 177 -5.32 5.73 5.47
N THR A 178 -5.87 6.11 6.62
CA THR A 178 -5.40 5.67 7.95
C THR A 178 -5.87 4.25 8.31
N LEU A 179 -6.11 3.42 7.29
CA LEU A 179 -6.77 2.13 7.41
C LEU A 179 -5.87 1.13 8.15
N GLY A 180 -6.43 0.45 9.15
CA GLY A 180 -5.72 -0.61 9.89
C GLY A 180 -4.60 -0.13 10.82
N THR A 181 -4.31 1.17 10.86
CA THR A 181 -3.25 1.72 11.73
C THR A 181 -3.79 1.98 13.15
N ALA A 182 -3.10 1.48 14.17
CA ALA A 182 -3.46 1.72 15.57
C ALA A 182 -3.32 3.20 15.99
N THR A 183 -2.59 4.00 15.21
CA THR A 183 -2.40 5.44 15.45
C THR A 183 -2.35 6.16 14.10
N PRO A 184 -3.47 6.75 13.64
CA PRO A 184 -3.51 7.58 12.45
C PRO A 184 -2.45 8.69 12.51
N ALA A 185 -1.58 8.78 11.50
CA ALA A 185 -0.51 9.76 11.45
C ALA A 185 -0.48 10.50 10.11
N ALA A 186 0.06 11.72 10.14
CA ALA A 186 0.46 12.40 8.92
C ALA A 186 1.59 11.62 8.24
N GLN A 187 1.66 11.70 6.92
CA GLN A 187 2.69 11.05 6.12
C GLN A 187 3.20 11.97 5.03
N ASP A 188 4.50 11.87 4.80
CA ASP A 188 5.17 12.45 3.64
C ASP A 188 5.09 11.49 2.45
N LEU A 189 4.52 11.98 1.34
CA LEU A 189 4.47 11.28 0.06
C LEU A 189 5.59 11.79 -0.85
N VAL A 190 6.44 10.88 -1.31
CA VAL A 190 7.53 11.18 -2.22
C VAL A 190 7.08 10.96 -3.66
N ILE A 191 7.00 12.04 -4.43
CA ILE A 191 6.48 12.07 -5.81
C ILE A 191 7.64 12.36 -6.75
N THR A 192 7.94 11.45 -7.67
CA THR A 192 9.06 11.58 -8.62
C THR A 192 8.53 11.56 -10.05
N ALA A 193 8.95 12.55 -10.86
CA ALA A 193 8.71 12.57 -12.30
C ALA A 193 9.92 11.98 -13.03
N ILE A 194 9.68 10.98 -13.88
CA ILE A 194 10.67 10.28 -14.69
C ILE A 194 10.26 10.48 -16.15
N ASP A 195 11.15 11.00 -16.99
CA ASP A 195 10.82 11.20 -18.40
C ASP A 195 10.79 9.89 -19.20
N ASN A 196 10.38 9.98 -20.47
CA ASN A 196 10.30 8.84 -21.38
C ASN A 196 11.66 8.17 -21.72
N ALA A 197 12.79 8.76 -21.29
CA ALA A 197 14.11 8.15 -21.39
C ALA A 197 14.53 7.46 -20.08
N GLY A 198 13.67 7.45 -19.05
CA GLY A 198 13.97 6.88 -17.74
C GLY A 198 14.76 7.81 -16.83
N VAL A 199 14.87 9.11 -17.15
CA VAL A 199 15.65 10.07 -16.36
C VAL A 199 14.75 10.79 -15.37
N VAL A 200 15.17 10.82 -14.09
CA VAL A 200 14.49 11.60 -13.04
C VAL A 200 14.57 13.09 -13.38
N LYS A 201 13.40 13.73 -13.57
CA LYS A 201 13.27 15.18 -13.80
C LYS A 201 13.11 15.98 -12.52
N GLY A 202 12.63 15.33 -11.47
CA GLY A 202 12.50 15.94 -10.16
C GLY A 202 11.79 15.03 -9.17
N THR A 203 12.01 15.30 -7.89
CA THR A 203 11.33 14.69 -6.77
C THR A 203 10.73 15.78 -5.89
N LYS A 204 9.55 15.51 -5.34
CA LYS A 204 8.80 16.40 -4.46
C LYS A 204 8.24 15.62 -3.29
N ILE A 205 8.13 16.30 -2.15
CA ILE A 205 7.53 15.76 -0.94
C ILE A 205 6.22 16.51 -0.71
N LEU A 206 5.13 15.75 -0.58
CA LEU A 206 3.82 16.25 -0.22
C LEU A 206 3.38 15.63 1.10
N THR A 207 3.27 16.43 2.15
CA THR A 207 2.75 15.97 3.45
C THR A 207 1.24 15.96 3.46
N LEU A 208 0.63 14.83 3.80
CA LEU A 208 -0.80 14.70 4.04
C LEU A 208 -1.08 14.35 5.50
N ALA A 209 -1.98 15.09 6.14
CA ALA A 209 -2.49 14.73 7.47
C ALA A 209 -3.19 13.37 7.44
N ALA A 210 -3.35 12.76 8.61
CA ALA A 210 -4.07 11.51 8.77
C ALA A 210 -5.49 11.61 8.17
N GLY A 211 -5.82 10.74 7.21
CA GLY A 211 -7.13 10.70 6.54
C GLY A 211 -7.30 11.75 5.45
N ALA A 212 -6.39 12.71 5.32
CA ALA A 212 -6.57 13.82 4.40
C ALA A 212 -6.50 13.37 2.94
N HIS A 213 -7.25 14.09 2.11
CA HIS A 213 -7.28 13.97 0.67
C HIS A 213 -6.87 15.29 0.02
N THR A 214 -6.20 15.21 -1.12
CA THR A 214 -5.96 16.37 -1.98
C THR A 214 -5.94 15.93 -3.44
N SER A 215 -6.31 16.84 -4.34
CA SER A 215 -6.08 16.66 -5.77
C SER A 215 -5.47 17.89 -6.44
N LEU A 216 -4.57 17.64 -7.38
CA LEU A 216 -3.61 18.61 -7.93
C LEU A 216 -3.33 18.28 -9.39
N PHE A 217 -2.96 19.30 -10.17
CA PHE A 217 -2.24 19.05 -11.43
C PHE A 217 -0.75 18.83 -11.15
N LEU A 218 -0.06 18.08 -12.02
CA LEU A 218 1.38 17.83 -11.85
C LEU A 218 2.21 19.13 -11.82
N ASN A 219 1.75 20.16 -12.53
CA ASN A 219 2.41 21.46 -12.56
C ASN A 219 1.97 22.41 -11.42
N ASP A 220 1.21 21.93 -10.44
CA ASP A 220 0.86 22.70 -9.22
C ASP A 220 2.14 23.12 -8.47
N ALA A 221 2.09 24.28 -7.81
CA ALA A 221 3.21 24.83 -7.08
C ALA A 221 3.76 23.93 -5.96
N ARG A 222 2.92 23.04 -5.41
CA ARG A 222 3.30 22.04 -4.41
C ARG A 222 4.00 20.81 -5.00
N LEU A 223 3.89 20.62 -6.32
CA LEU A 223 4.51 19.52 -7.05
C LEU A 223 5.62 20.08 -7.95
N PHE A 224 5.43 20.08 -9.27
CA PHE A 224 6.46 20.47 -10.24
C PHE A 224 6.10 21.81 -10.89
N PRO A 225 6.25 22.96 -10.19
CA PRO A 225 5.95 24.26 -10.77
C PRO A 225 6.72 24.49 -12.07
N GLY A 226 6.00 24.87 -13.13
CA GLY A 226 6.59 25.11 -14.44
C GLY A 226 6.90 23.86 -15.26
N LEU A 227 6.49 22.67 -14.80
CA LEU A 227 6.57 21.45 -15.62
C LEU A 227 5.73 21.64 -16.89
N ASP A 228 6.38 21.51 -18.04
CA ASP A 228 5.76 21.55 -19.36
C ASP A 228 6.61 20.75 -20.36
N ASN A 229 6.03 20.36 -21.49
CA ASN A 229 6.65 19.48 -22.48
C ASN A 229 7.15 18.16 -21.88
N PHE A 230 6.43 17.64 -20.89
CA PHE A 230 6.77 16.39 -20.20
C PHE A 230 5.91 15.24 -20.73
N VAL A 231 6.57 14.11 -20.99
CA VAL A 231 5.95 12.80 -21.21
C VAL A 231 6.80 11.77 -20.48
N GLY A 232 6.17 10.94 -19.66
CA GLY A 232 6.90 9.93 -18.90
C GLY A 232 6.03 9.26 -17.84
N THR A 233 6.64 8.89 -16.72
CA THR A 233 5.99 8.20 -15.60
C THR A 233 6.16 9.01 -14.33
N VAL A 234 5.11 9.07 -13.53
CA VAL A 234 5.16 9.58 -12.15
C VAL A 234 5.11 8.40 -11.20
N VAL A 235 6.00 8.41 -10.21
CA VAL A 235 6.05 7.43 -9.13
C VAL A 235 5.70 8.14 -7.82
N VAL A 236 4.80 7.58 -7.04
CA VAL A 236 4.45 8.07 -5.70
C VAL A 236 4.77 6.99 -4.68
N SER A 237 5.41 7.34 -3.56
CA SER A 237 5.77 6.41 -2.48
C SER A 237 5.53 7.04 -1.11
N GLY A 238 5.26 6.21 -0.09
CA GLY A 238 5.08 6.63 1.29
C GLY A 238 5.36 5.49 2.26
N SER A 239 5.45 5.78 3.56
CA SER A 239 5.74 4.79 4.61
C SER A 239 4.54 3.91 5.01
N HIS A 240 3.33 4.29 4.59
CA HIS A 240 2.05 3.67 4.88
C HIS A 240 1.18 3.71 3.64
N HIS A 241 0.16 2.86 3.63
CA HIS A 241 -0.78 2.75 2.51
C HIS A 241 -1.46 4.07 2.17
N MET A 242 -1.67 4.31 0.88
CA MET A 242 -2.38 5.47 0.36
C MET A 242 -3.36 5.05 -0.74
N GLY A 243 -4.34 5.91 -1.02
CA GLY A 243 -5.14 5.85 -2.25
C GLY A 243 -4.58 6.82 -3.29
N LEU A 244 -4.66 6.45 -4.57
CA LEU A 244 -4.22 7.28 -5.69
C LEU A 244 -5.14 7.15 -6.89
N LEU A 245 -5.52 8.27 -7.50
CA LEU A 245 -6.12 8.32 -8.83
C LEU A 245 -5.29 9.25 -9.71
N ALA A 246 -5.03 8.86 -10.96
CA ALA A 246 -4.41 9.72 -11.96
C ALA A 246 -5.39 9.99 -13.11
N LEU A 247 -5.48 11.25 -13.52
CA LEU A 247 -6.38 11.72 -14.57
C LEU A 247 -5.60 12.45 -15.66
N ARG A 248 -6.03 12.30 -16.91
CA ARG A 248 -5.60 13.11 -18.03
C ARG A 248 -6.73 14.04 -18.42
N LEU A 249 -6.43 15.33 -18.46
CA LEU A 249 -7.29 16.36 -19.02
C LEU A 249 -6.67 16.80 -20.35
N GLU A 250 -7.44 16.68 -21.43
CA GLU A 250 -7.07 17.19 -22.75
C GLU A 250 -8.12 18.20 -23.21
N ASN A 251 -7.76 19.47 -23.13
CA ASN A 251 -8.66 20.61 -23.26
C ASN A 251 -9.80 20.55 -22.22
N ALA A 252 -10.93 19.95 -22.58
CA ALA A 252 -12.09 19.76 -21.71
C ALA A 252 -12.49 18.28 -21.56
N ALA A 253 -11.77 17.36 -22.21
CA ALA A 253 -12.04 15.93 -22.14
C ALA A 253 -11.25 15.31 -20.98
N LEU A 254 -11.97 14.66 -20.08
CA LEU A 254 -11.39 13.93 -18.95
C LEU A 254 -11.27 12.45 -19.29
N GLY A 255 -10.12 11.87 -18.97
CA GLY A 255 -9.88 10.43 -19.02
C GLY A 255 -9.15 9.96 -17.77
N ALA A 256 -9.43 8.73 -17.34
CA ALA A 256 -8.65 8.09 -16.29
C ALA A 256 -7.35 7.58 -16.90
N VAL A 257 -6.26 7.70 -16.15
CA VAL A 257 -5.01 7.04 -16.47
C VAL A 257 -4.92 5.80 -15.59
N SER A 258 -4.60 4.66 -16.21
CA SER A 258 -4.32 3.45 -15.43
C SER A 258 -3.13 3.70 -14.51
N ILE A 259 -3.31 3.28 -13.27
CA ILE A 259 -2.27 3.27 -12.25
C ILE A 259 -1.84 1.82 -12.05
N ASN A 260 -0.57 1.60 -11.76
CA ASN A 260 -0.07 0.28 -11.40
C ASN A 260 0.45 0.34 -9.97
N GLU A 261 0.26 -0.74 -9.24
CA GLU A 261 1.11 -1.04 -8.09
C GLU A 261 2.54 -1.21 -8.64
N GLY A 262 3.55 -0.71 -7.92
CA GLY A 262 4.94 -0.84 -8.33
C GLY A 262 5.60 0.43 -8.84
N ALA A 263 6.86 0.57 -8.44
CA ALA A 263 7.71 1.72 -8.76
C ALA A 263 8.54 1.45 -10.03
N VAL A 264 8.97 2.53 -10.70
CA VAL A 264 10.03 2.44 -11.70
C VAL A 264 11.36 2.31 -10.97
N LEU A 265 11.89 1.08 -10.86
CA LEU A 265 13.02 0.78 -9.97
C LEU A 265 14.38 1.18 -10.53
N SER A 266 14.58 1.10 -11.84
CA SER A 266 15.91 1.27 -12.46
C SER A 266 16.62 2.58 -12.07
N PRO A 267 15.95 3.75 -11.99
CA PRO A 267 16.59 4.99 -11.52
C PRO A 267 17.10 4.96 -10.09
N PHE A 268 16.68 3.98 -9.29
CA PHE A 268 17.03 3.84 -7.87
C PHE A 268 18.03 2.70 -7.60
N MET A 269 18.39 1.93 -8.63
CA MET A 269 19.42 0.90 -8.51
C MET A 269 20.81 1.52 -8.35
N VAL A 270 21.65 0.90 -7.52
CA VAL A 270 23.03 1.30 -7.34
C VAL A 270 23.91 0.46 -8.27
N THR A 271 24.66 1.14 -9.15
CA THR A 271 25.52 0.50 -10.15
C THR A 271 26.93 0.19 -9.64
N GLN A 272 27.27 0.59 -8.41
CA GLN A 272 28.54 0.27 -7.78
C GLN A 272 28.65 -1.23 -7.48
N THR A 273 29.88 -1.74 -7.43
CA THR A 273 30.13 -3.13 -7.02
C THR A 273 29.61 -3.36 -5.60
N ALA A 274 28.80 -4.40 -5.44
CA ALA A 274 28.26 -4.77 -4.15
C ALA A 274 29.38 -5.29 -3.22
N THR A 275 29.37 -4.85 -1.97
CA THR A 275 30.19 -5.44 -0.91
C THR A 275 29.41 -6.56 -0.23
N SER A 276 30.06 -7.67 0.09
CA SER A 276 29.42 -8.73 0.87
C SER A 276 29.12 -8.27 2.29
N GLU A 277 28.03 -8.79 2.86
CA GLU A 277 27.79 -8.74 4.29
C GLU A 277 28.91 -9.44 5.08
N THR A 278 28.89 -9.29 6.40
CA THR A 278 29.82 -9.95 7.32
C THR A 278 29.08 -10.44 8.55
N GLU A 279 29.09 -11.75 8.73
CA GLU A 279 28.40 -12.43 9.83
C GLU A 279 29.25 -12.49 11.12
N ALA A 280 28.65 -12.49 12.31
CA ALA A 280 27.20 -12.40 12.60
C ALA A 280 26.69 -10.95 12.51
N ASN A 281 25.51 -10.72 11.94
CA ASN A 281 24.87 -9.40 11.85
C ASN A 281 23.37 -9.40 12.27
N ASP A 282 22.93 -10.42 13.01
CA ASP A 282 21.52 -10.67 13.39
C ASP A 282 20.82 -9.61 14.27
N THR A 283 21.56 -8.60 14.75
CA THR A 283 21.04 -7.61 15.70
C THR A 283 21.49 -6.18 15.39
N LEU A 284 20.85 -5.19 16.01
CA LEU A 284 21.24 -3.77 15.88
C LEU A 284 22.70 -3.53 16.35
N GLU A 285 23.18 -4.28 17.34
CA GLU A 285 24.53 -4.17 17.87
C GLU A 285 25.59 -4.72 16.92
N THR A 286 25.26 -5.81 16.21
CA THR A 286 26.16 -6.50 15.27
C THR A 286 26.03 -6.01 13.83
N ALA A 287 25.04 -5.14 13.55
CA ALA A 287 24.73 -4.61 12.24
C ALA A 287 25.97 -4.13 11.44
N ASN A 288 26.06 -4.56 10.18
CA ASN A 288 27.12 -4.17 9.26
C ASN A 288 27.04 -2.67 8.93
N ALA A 289 28.18 -1.98 8.97
CA ALA A 289 28.21 -0.53 8.75
C ALA A 289 28.22 -0.18 7.24
N ILE A 290 27.23 0.59 6.79
CA ILE A 290 27.24 1.22 5.48
C ILE A 290 27.94 2.58 5.63
N ALA A 291 29.21 2.64 5.23
CA ALA A 291 30.06 3.81 5.46
C ALA A 291 29.68 5.02 4.59
N ASN A 292 29.21 4.80 3.36
CA ASN A 292 28.89 5.85 2.40
C ASN A 292 27.65 5.48 1.61
N LEU A 293 26.91 6.49 1.14
CA LEU A 293 25.81 6.34 0.20
C LEU A 293 26.12 7.06 -1.13
N PRO A 294 25.62 6.57 -2.27
CA PRO A 294 24.84 5.34 -2.44
C PRO A 294 25.68 4.07 -2.23
N ALA A 295 25.04 2.96 -1.85
CA ALA A 295 25.72 1.68 -1.62
C ALA A 295 24.93 0.49 -2.20
N ALA A 296 25.69 -0.54 -2.61
CA ALA A 296 25.17 -1.85 -2.97
C ALA A 296 25.82 -2.89 -2.05
N LEU A 297 25.03 -3.83 -1.53
CA LEU A 297 25.52 -4.92 -0.69
C LEU A 297 24.95 -6.25 -1.17
N SER A 298 25.70 -7.33 -1.03
CA SER A 298 25.24 -8.69 -1.32
C SER A 298 25.18 -9.49 -0.04
N GLY A 299 24.07 -10.18 0.16
CA GLY A 299 23.87 -11.02 1.33
C GLY A 299 23.10 -12.29 1.04
N VAL A 300 23.00 -13.14 2.07
CA VAL A 300 22.33 -14.45 2.04
C VAL A 300 21.66 -14.68 3.38
N ILE A 301 20.34 -14.84 3.38
CA ILE A 301 19.60 -15.32 4.55
C ILE A 301 19.91 -16.82 4.71
N SER A 302 20.93 -17.12 5.50
CA SER A 302 21.61 -18.42 5.56
C SER A 302 20.83 -19.48 6.33
N THR A 303 20.00 -19.06 7.27
CA THR A 303 19.10 -19.91 8.07
C THR A 303 17.73 -19.24 8.23
N LYS A 304 16.71 -19.98 8.66
CA LYS A 304 15.37 -19.41 8.84
C LYS A 304 15.27 -18.38 9.99
N GLU A 305 16.23 -18.39 10.90
CA GLU A 305 16.31 -17.42 11.99
C GLU A 305 17.16 -16.19 11.65
N ASP A 306 17.85 -16.23 10.51
CA ASP A 306 18.80 -15.20 10.07
C ASP A 306 18.09 -13.88 9.74
N GLN A 307 18.65 -12.79 10.25
CA GLN A 307 18.15 -11.44 10.03
C GLN A 307 19.32 -10.49 9.77
N ASP A 308 19.57 -10.19 8.51
CA ASP A 308 20.66 -9.28 8.17
C ASP A 308 20.35 -7.84 8.58
N HIS A 309 21.18 -7.30 9.48
CA HIS A 309 21.12 -5.89 9.85
C HIS A 309 22.27 -5.08 9.25
N PHE A 310 21.92 -3.95 8.65
CA PHE A 310 22.86 -2.92 8.21
C PHE A 310 22.56 -1.61 8.95
N ARG A 311 23.60 -0.82 9.26
CA ARG A 311 23.44 0.50 9.89
C ARG A 311 23.98 1.61 9.01
N VAL A 312 23.27 2.72 8.96
CA VAL A 312 23.61 3.89 8.15
C VAL A 312 23.21 5.18 8.89
N THR A 313 23.98 6.25 8.69
CA THR A 313 23.61 7.57 9.22
C THR A 313 22.80 8.33 8.16
N LEU A 314 21.58 8.73 8.51
CA LEU A 314 20.68 9.49 7.64
C LEU A 314 20.39 10.87 8.24
N ARG A 315 20.00 11.82 7.37
CA ARG A 315 19.64 13.18 7.78
C ARG A 315 18.15 13.41 7.63
N LYS A 316 17.57 14.15 8.57
CA LYS A 316 16.17 14.55 8.56
C LYS A 316 15.83 15.25 7.26
N GLY A 317 14.72 14.86 6.65
CA GLY A 317 14.19 15.46 5.42
C GLY A 317 14.78 14.87 4.14
N ASP A 318 15.90 14.12 4.21
CA ASP A 318 16.37 13.37 3.05
C ASP A 318 15.36 12.27 2.70
N VAL A 319 15.24 11.97 1.41
CA VAL A 319 14.54 10.79 0.91
C VAL A 319 15.51 9.62 0.90
N VAL A 320 15.21 8.58 1.66
CA VAL A 320 15.93 7.30 1.60
C VAL A 320 15.18 6.34 0.69
N THR A 321 15.90 5.66 -0.19
CA THR A 321 15.35 4.60 -1.06
C THR A 321 16.14 3.32 -0.80
N ILE A 322 15.41 2.23 -0.54
CA ILE A 322 15.93 0.91 -0.22
C ILE A 322 15.23 -0.07 -1.15
N LEU A 323 16.01 -0.82 -1.91
CA LEU A 323 15.52 -1.87 -2.81
C LEU A 323 16.29 -3.15 -2.50
N VAL A 324 15.57 -4.24 -2.23
CA VAL A 324 16.12 -5.58 -2.15
C VAL A 324 15.83 -6.28 -3.47
N GLU A 325 16.88 -6.54 -4.24
CA GLU A 325 16.84 -7.30 -5.49
C GLU A 325 17.16 -8.76 -5.18
N ALA A 326 16.20 -9.66 -5.39
CA ALA A 326 16.33 -11.09 -5.17
C ALA A 326 15.95 -11.86 -6.45
N GLU A 327 14.74 -11.69 -6.98
CA GLU A 327 14.22 -12.44 -8.13
C GLU A 327 15.02 -12.16 -9.40
N ALA A 328 15.39 -10.90 -9.64
CA ALA A 328 16.12 -10.49 -10.85
C ALA A 328 17.61 -10.90 -10.84
N LEU A 329 18.11 -11.51 -9.77
CA LEU A 329 19.50 -11.93 -9.69
C LEU A 329 19.82 -13.07 -10.67
N PRO A 330 21.05 -13.14 -11.20
CA PRO A 330 21.47 -14.26 -12.03
C PRO A 330 21.32 -15.60 -11.28
N GLY A 331 20.44 -16.47 -11.76
CA GLY A 331 20.14 -17.77 -11.14
C GLY A 331 18.84 -17.78 -10.30
N GLY A 332 18.21 -16.63 -10.08
CA GLY A 332 17.06 -16.47 -9.20
C GLY A 332 17.43 -16.58 -7.72
N SER A 333 16.53 -16.12 -6.85
CA SER A 333 16.62 -16.29 -5.40
C SER A 333 15.33 -16.93 -4.89
N GLU A 334 15.44 -17.75 -3.84
CA GLU A 334 14.27 -18.29 -3.14
C GLU A 334 13.72 -17.33 -2.07
N LEU A 335 14.42 -16.21 -1.82
CA LEU A 335 14.05 -15.25 -0.80
C LEU A 335 12.75 -14.52 -1.16
N ASP A 336 11.76 -14.59 -0.26
CA ASP A 336 10.65 -13.64 -0.21
C ASP A 336 11.01 -12.52 0.76
N SER A 337 11.63 -11.47 0.24
CA SER A 337 12.27 -10.47 1.10
C SER A 337 11.24 -9.57 1.76
N GLU A 338 11.41 -9.30 3.04
CA GLU A 338 10.81 -8.13 3.68
C GLU A 338 11.91 -7.21 4.22
N VAL A 339 11.79 -5.91 3.92
CA VAL A 339 12.77 -4.90 4.32
C VAL A 339 12.16 -3.89 5.29
N PHE A 340 12.87 -3.65 6.38
CA PHE A 340 12.51 -2.64 7.38
C PHE A 340 13.53 -1.52 7.39
N LEU A 341 13.05 -0.29 7.47
CA LEU A 341 13.82 0.84 7.97
C LEU A 341 13.47 1.05 9.45
N LEU A 342 14.44 0.84 10.34
CA LEU A 342 14.30 1.00 11.78
C LEU A 342 15.06 2.24 12.25
N ASN A 343 14.54 2.92 13.26
CA ASN A 343 15.24 4.02 13.91
C ASN A 343 16.28 3.49 14.93
N SER A 344 16.98 4.40 15.63
CA SER A 344 18.02 4.04 16.60
C SER A 344 17.54 3.25 17.82
N SER A 345 16.23 3.19 18.09
CA SER A 345 15.63 2.37 19.15
C SER A 345 15.09 1.02 18.65
N GLY A 346 15.27 0.70 17.36
CA GLY A 346 14.70 -0.49 16.73
C GLY A 346 13.22 -0.38 16.38
N ALA A 347 12.61 0.81 16.46
CA ALA A 347 11.22 0.99 16.07
C ALA A 347 11.11 1.17 14.55
N THR A 348 10.11 0.51 13.94
CA THR A 348 9.85 0.58 12.51
C THR A 348 9.42 1.97 12.07
N VAL A 349 10.11 2.50 11.07
CA VAL A 349 9.80 3.75 10.37
C VAL A 349 9.02 3.48 9.08
N ALA A 350 9.44 2.45 8.35
CA ALA A 350 8.77 1.93 7.17
C ALA A 350 9.13 0.45 7.02
N THR A 351 8.21 -0.35 6.48
CA THR A 351 8.46 -1.73 6.06
C THR A 351 7.71 -2.01 4.78
N ASN A 352 8.20 -2.96 4.00
CA ASN A 352 7.51 -3.48 2.84
C ASN A 352 8.09 -4.86 2.51
N ASP A 353 7.23 -5.77 2.06
CA ASP A 353 7.55 -7.13 1.59
C ASP A 353 7.40 -7.28 0.07
N GLN A 354 7.02 -6.20 -0.63
CA GLN A 354 6.72 -6.24 -2.07
C GLN A 354 7.27 -5.00 -2.80
N ASN A 355 7.61 -5.12 -4.08
CA ASN A 355 8.00 -3.98 -4.93
C ASN A 355 6.90 -3.53 -5.90
N GLY A 356 5.73 -4.18 -5.83
CA GLY A 356 4.52 -3.91 -6.61
C GLY A 356 4.59 -4.28 -8.09
N LEU A 357 5.73 -4.74 -8.63
CA LEU A 357 5.86 -5.13 -10.04
C LEU A 357 5.28 -6.51 -10.37
N GLY A 358 4.54 -7.12 -9.43
CA GLY A 358 3.99 -8.46 -9.55
C GLY A 358 3.86 -9.14 -8.19
N GLY A 359 3.65 -10.46 -8.22
CA GLY A 359 3.53 -11.32 -7.04
C GLY A 359 2.58 -12.49 -7.34
N PRO A 360 2.67 -13.63 -6.62
CA PRO A 360 1.79 -14.79 -6.85
C PRO A 360 0.28 -14.51 -6.66
N LEU A 361 -0.05 -13.36 -6.07
CA LEU A 361 -1.41 -12.86 -5.86
C LEU A 361 -1.70 -11.54 -6.61
N SER A 362 -0.75 -11.00 -7.38
CA SER A 362 -0.98 -9.81 -8.21
C SER A 362 -2.00 -10.15 -9.30
N SER A 363 -3.07 -9.35 -9.39
CA SER A 363 -4.03 -9.44 -10.50
C SER A 363 -3.47 -8.87 -11.81
N GLU A 364 -2.33 -8.19 -11.76
CA GLU A 364 -1.72 -7.52 -12.91
C GLU A 364 -0.68 -8.40 -13.62
N THR A 365 0.11 -9.18 -12.86
CA THR A 365 1.11 -10.08 -13.44
C THR A 365 1.23 -11.39 -12.64
N ASN A 366 1.30 -12.55 -13.33
CA ASN A 366 1.68 -13.84 -12.72
C ASN A 366 3.20 -13.97 -12.51
N LEU A 367 3.92 -12.86 -12.33
CA LEU A 367 5.36 -12.89 -12.09
C LEU A 367 5.60 -13.23 -10.62
N PRO A 368 6.45 -14.21 -10.29
CA PRO A 368 7.00 -14.29 -8.94
C PRO A 368 7.76 -12.99 -8.72
N GLN A 369 7.34 -12.20 -7.73
CA GLN A 369 8.02 -10.96 -7.42
C GLN A 369 8.03 -10.82 -5.90
N ASN A 370 9.21 -11.12 -5.39
CA ASN A 370 9.53 -11.35 -3.98
C ASN A 370 10.56 -10.31 -3.49
N ASP A 371 10.84 -9.33 -4.35
CA ASP A 371 11.68 -8.17 -4.09
C ASP A 371 10.91 -7.15 -3.25
N SER A 372 11.64 -6.48 -2.37
CA SER A 372 11.09 -5.46 -1.47
C SER A 372 11.56 -4.05 -1.81
N PHE A 373 10.66 -3.08 -1.70
CA PHE A 373 10.96 -1.67 -1.99
C PHE A 373 10.42 -0.72 -0.93
N VAL A 374 11.31 0.07 -0.31
CA VAL A 374 10.94 1.14 0.63
C VAL A 374 11.48 2.47 0.13
N ARG A 375 10.62 3.48 0.06
CA ARG A 375 11.03 4.85 -0.24
C ARG A 375 10.25 5.85 0.61
N THR A 376 10.97 6.56 1.47
CA THR A 376 10.35 7.42 2.49
C THR A 376 11.24 8.59 2.88
N VAL A 377 10.66 9.57 3.58
CA VAL A 377 11.37 10.72 4.13
C VAL A 377 11.92 10.36 5.51
N VAL A 378 13.18 10.70 5.75
CA VAL A 378 13.85 10.45 7.02
C VAL A 378 13.32 11.43 8.09
N PRO A 379 12.73 10.94 9.19
CA PRO A 379 12.01 11.80 10.15
C PRO A 379 12.93 12.62 11.08
N ALA A 380 14.15 12.12 11.33
CA ALA A 380 15.13 12.74 12.22
C ALA A 380 16.57 12.41 11.79
N ASP A 381 17.53 13.27 12.13
CA ASP A 381 18.95 12.94 11.99
C ASP A 381 19.29 11.76 12.91
N GLY A 382 20.13 10.84 12.44
CA GLY A 382 20.67 9.80 13.30
C GLY A 382 21.05 8.52 12.59
N THR A 383 21.37 7.51 13.39
CA THR A 383 21.62 6.15 12.91
C THR A 383 20.29 5.43 12.69
N TYR A 384 20.13 4.88 11.50
CA TYR A 384 19.05 4.00 11.12
C TYR A 384 19.60 2.63 10.79
N TYR A 385 18.71 1.64 10.86
CA TYR A 385 19.03 0.27 10.54
C TYR A 385 18.14 -0.22 9.41
N ILE A 386 18.73 -0.96 8.48
CA ILE A 386 18.03 -1.74 7.47
C ILE A 386 18.05 -3.16 7.98
N ARG A 387 16.87 -3.77 8.11
CA ARG A 387 16.75 -5.19 8.42
C ARG A 387 16.15 -5.91 7.22
N ILE A 388 16.74 -7.02 6.82
CA ILE A 388 16.26 -7.89 5.74
C ILE A 388 16.09 -9.29 6.32
N TRP A 389 15.00 -9.95 5.94
CA TRP A 389 14.73 -11.35 6.28
C TRP A 389 13.77 -11.99 5.27
N ASP A 390 13.50 -13.28 5.43
CA ASP A 390 12.45 -14.00 4.70
C ASP A 390 11.08 -13.74 5.35
N TRP A 391 10.15 -13.17 4.59
CA TRP A 391 8.80 -12.79 5.02
C TRP A 391 8.00 -13.96 5.60
N ALA A 392 8.15 -15.15 5.01
CA ALA A 392 7.44 -16.34 5.47
C ALA A 392 7.95 -16.83 6.84
N TYR A 393 9.14 -16.40 7.28
CA TYR A 393 9.78 -16.79 8.53
C TYR A 393 9.96 -18.32 8.68
N GLU A 394 9.97 -19.03 7.56
CA GLU A 394 10.00 -20.51 7.52
C GLU A 394 11.25 -21.04 6.83
N PHE A 395 11.97 -20.19 6.07
CA PHE A 395 13.00 -20.63 5.14
C PHE A 395 14.29 -19.79 5.24
N GLY A 396 15.36 -20.37 4.71
CA GLY A 396 16.69 -19.80 4.63
C GLY A 396 17.65 -20.84 4.05
N GLY A 397 18.78 -20.40 3.52
CA GLY A 397 19.79 -21.26 2.94
C GLY A 397 20.57 -20.60 1.81
N ALA A 398 21.45 -21.38 1.18
CA ALA A 398 22.37 -20.85 0.16
C ALA A 398 21.70 -20.26 -1.09
N ALA A 399 20.39 -20.50 -1.30
CA ALA A 399 19.61 -19.95 -2.40
C ALA A 399 18.87 -18.64 -2.05
N PHE A 400 18.88 -18.21 -0.79
CA PHE A 400 18.20 -17.02 -0.29
C PHE A 400 19.11 -15.78 -0.42
N VAL A 401 19.69 -15.63 -1.60
CA VAL A 401 20.63 -14.57 -1.94
C VAL A 401 19.89 -13.27 -2.23
N TYR A 402 20.49 -12.13 -1.93
CA TYR A 402 19.94 -10.83 -2.31
C TYR A 402 21.03 -9.81 -2.62
N LYS A 403 20.61 -8.72 -3.28
CA LYS A 403 21.39 -7.48 -3.41
C LYS A 403 20.59 -6.31 -2.86
N LEU A 404 21.11 -5.71 -1.80
CA LEU A 404 20.58 -4.49 -1.21
C LEU A 404 21.11 -3.28 -1.98
N HIS A 405 20.21 -2.45 -2.50
CA HIS A 405 20.50 -1.13 -3.04
C HIS A 405 19.98 -0.08 -2.09
N ILE A 406 20.84 0.86 -1.69
CA ILE A 406 20.44 1.98 -0.83
C ILE A 406 20.98 3.30 -1.35
N THR A 407 20.09 4.28 -1.45
CA THR A 407 20.41 5.65 -1.87
C THR A 407 19.76 6.66 -0.94
N THR A 408 20.33 7.87 -0.90
CA THR A 408 19.71 9.04 -0.29
C THR A 408 19.71 10.20 -1.26
N GLN A 409 18.69 11.04 -1.14
CA GLN A 409 18.55 12.25 -1.91
C GLN A 409 18.08 13.37 -0.98
N ALA A 410 18.76 14.52 -1.02
CA ALA A 410 18.27 15.71 -0.34
C ALA A 410 16.92 16.17 -0.96
N PRO A 411 16.02 16.75 -0.15
CA PRO A 411 14.65 17.10 -0.57
C PRO A 411 14.55 18.10 -1.73
#